data_AF-A0A954RI21-F1
#
_entry.id   AF-A0A954RI21-F1
#
_cell.length_a   1.000
_cell.length_b   1.000
_cell.length_c   1.000
_cell.angle_alpha   90.00
_cell.angle_beta   90.00
_cell.angle_gamma   90.00
#
_symmetry.space_group_name_H-M   'P 1'
#
loop_
_entity.id
_entity.type
_entity.pdbx_description
1 polymer ?
#
loop_
_entity_poly.entity_id
_entity_poly.type
_entity_poly.pdbx_seq_one_letter_code
_entity_poly.pdbx_strand_id
1 'polypeptide(L)'
;MSRVLPDESTETAYLGTKTADLAASILKSSHDRYRDNEDSSEFVERSEAERPTDSASPPKQSAAKADGPSLSTAIGTIQAEVRDGVQDTPHTAALNPLTEETLRHAIPYIPTSVIYACVKRVVDIVGAMCGLLILSPVMAICALWIKLHDGGPIYFRQSRVGERGELFEIVKFRSMVVNADSLKAAMMELNEHADDRTFKIFNDPRVTPVGRVMRRLSLDELPQFWNVLMGQMSLVGPRPALLKEVLLYDHGDLLRLSVKPGLTCIWQVSGRSRLDFTQQVELDKEYIESRSVWNDFKLIALTFPAVFCGDGAA
;
A
#
# COMPACT_ATOMS: atom_id res chain seq x y z
N MET A 1 38.79 -7.30 -31.11
CA MET A 1 37.66 -6.69 -31.86
C MET A 1 36.72 -6.07 -30.84
N SER A 2 36.80 -4.75 -30.66
CA SER A 2 35.92 -3.96 -29.80
C SER A 2 34.50 -3.99 -30.35
N ARG A 3 33.56 -4.59 -29.62
CA ARG A 3 32.12 -4.43 -29.90
C ARG A 3 31.68 -3.11 -29.28
N VAL A 4 31.30 -2.18 -30.15
CA VAL A 4 30.63 -0.93 -29.82
C VAL A 4 29.26 -1.29 -29.23
N LEU A 5 29.01 -0.90 -27.98
CA LEU A 5 27.70 -0.97 -27.35
C LEU A 5 26.80 0.10 -28.01
N PRO A 6 25.50 -0.17 -28.20
CA PRO A 6 24.56 0.83 -28.72
C PRO A 6 24.39 1.98 -27.72
N ASP A 7 24.20 3.18 -28.25
CA ASP A 7 24.07 4.45 -27.52
C ASP A 7 22.77 4.49 -26.70
N GLU A 8 22.89 4.77 -25.40
CA GLU A 8 21.80 4.90 -24.40
C GLU A 8 20.73 5.94 -24.80
N SER A 9 21.07 6.86 -25.72
CA SER A 9 20.17 7.89 -26.23
C SER A 9 19.05 7.33 -27.13
N THR A 10 19.25 6.16 -27.75
CA THR A 10 18.27 5.55 -28.66
C THR A 10 17.25 4.65 -27.97
N GLU A 11 17.58 4.10 -26.80
CA GLU A 11 16.71 3.19 -26.05
C GLU A 11 15.67 3.94 -25.19
N THR A 12 16.06 5.11 -24.67
CA THR A 12 15.17 6.06 -23.97
C THR A 12 14.08 6.62 -24.89
N ALA A 13 14.38 6.81 -26.18
CA ALA A 13 13.40 7.24 -27.18
C ALA A 13 12.38 6.14 -27.55
N TYR A 14 12.77 4.87 -27.51
CA TYR A 14 11.92 3.73 -27.86
C TYR A 14 10.96 3.31 -26.74
N LEU A 15 11.36 3.48 -25.47
CA LEU A 15 10.51 3.30 -24.29
C LEU A 15 9.57 4.50 -24.04
N GLY A 16 10.02 5.72 -24.36
CA GLY A 16 9.22 6.94 -24.22
C GLY A 16 8.03 7.03 -25.17
N THR A 17 8.12 6.43 -26.36
CA THR A 17 7.04 6.43 -27.37
C THR A 17 5.95 5.39 -27.05
N LYS A 18 6.33 4.16 -26.65
CA LYS A 18 5.35 3.14 -26.24
C LYS A 18 4.58 3.48 -24.96
N THR A 19 5.20 4.19 -24.02
CA THR A 19 4.56 4.63 -22.77
C THR A 19 3.57 5.78 -23.00
N ALA A 20 3.86 6.69 -23.94
CA ALA A 20 2.93 7.74 -24.35
C ALA A 20 1.72 7.17 -25.11
N ASP A 21 1.92 6.18 -25.99
CA ASP A 21 0.83 5.50 -26.71
C ASP A 21 -0.06 4.68 -25.78
N LEU A 22 0.51 4.05 -24.75
CA LEU A 22 -0.24 3.34 -23.71
C LEU A 22 -1.04 4.29 -22.82
N ALA A 23 -0.45 5.44 -22.42
CA ALA A 23 -1.15 6.48 -21.66
C ALA A 23 -2.30 7.10 -22.46
N ALA A 24 -2.12 7.33 -23.77
CA ALA A 24 -3.17 7.81 -24.67
C ALA A 24 -4.28 6.76 -24.88
N SER A 25 -3.94 5.46 -24.95
CA SER A 25 -4.90 4.36 -25.04
C SER A 25 -5.73 4.21 -23.75
N ILE A 26 -5.09 4.37 -22.59
CA ILE A 26 -5.76 4.36 -21.27
C ILE A 26 -6.68 5.57 -21.14
N LEU A 27 -6.25 6.78 -21.52
CA LEU A 27 -7.10 7.97 -21.50
C LEU A 27 -8.32 7.83 -22.43
N LYS A 28 -8.17 7.20 -23.60
CA LYS A 28 -9.27 6.95 -24.53
C LYS A 28 -10.25 5.90 -24.00
N SER A 29 -9.75 4.83 -23.40
CA SER A 29 -10.55 3.79 -22.70
C SER A 29 -11.32 4.33 -21.48
N SER A 30 -10.71 5.27 -20.74
CA SER A 30 -11.34 5.94 -19.60
C SER A 30 -12.39 6.97 -20.04
N HIS A 31 -12.19 7.62 -21.18
CA HIS A 31 -13.15 8.57 -21.76
C HIS A 31 -14.37 7.85 -22.39
N ASP A 32 -14.15 6.74 -23.09
CA ASP A 32 -15.25 5.95 -23.67
C ASP A 32 -16.11 5.29 -22.57
N ARG A 33 -15.51 4.82 -21.46
CA ARG A 33 -16.24 4.30 -20.29
C ARG A 33 -16.98 5.36 -19.48
N TYR A 34 -16.62 6.64 -19.63
CA TYR A 34 -17.35 7.74 -19.01
C TYR A 34 -18.61 8.10 -19.83
N ARG A 35 -18.57 7.91 -21.15
CA ARG A 35 -19.68 8.19 -22.06
C ARG A 35 -20.82 7.18 -21.93
N ASP A 36 -20.51 5.91 -21.61
CA ASP A 36 -21.52 4.87 -21.38
C ASP A 36 -22.24 5.02 -20.02
N ASN A 37 -21.68 5.79 -19.08
CA ASN A 37 -22.28 6.05 -17.76
C ASN A 37 -23.16 7.32 -17.72
N GLU A 38 -23.10 8.19 -18.73
CA GLU A 38 -24.04 9.32 -18.85
C GLU A 38 -25.39 8.90 -19.46
N ASP A 39 -25.48 7.73 -20.10
CA ASP A 39 -26.74 7.21 -20.66
C ASP A 39 -27.58 6.40 -19.65
N SER A 40 -27.11 6.25 -18.41
CA SER A 40 -27.83 5.53 -17.34
C SER A 40 -28.46 6.46 -16.29
N SER A 41 -28.38 7.78 -16.48
CA SER A 41 -29.10 8.77 -15.64
C SER A 41 -30.61 8.88 -15.92
N GLU A 42 -31.17 8.15 -16.89
CA GLU A 42 -32.64 8.13 -17.13
C GLU A 42 -33.45 7.26 -16.15
N PHE A 43 -32.80 6.57 -15.20
CA PHE A 43 -33.50 5.65 -14.29
C PHE A 43 -33.84 6.22 -12.89
N VAL A 44 -33.37 7.41 -12.54
CA VAL A 44 -33.57 7.99 -11.19
C VAL A 44 -34.68 9.05 -11.14
N GLU A 45 -35.13 9.60 -12.27
CA GLU A 45 -36.16 10.66 -12.30
C GLU A 45 -37.61 10.20 -12.07
N ARG A 46 -37.86 8.91 -11.77
CA ARG A 46 -39.23 8.37 -11.70
C ARG A 46 -39.77 8.04 -10.31
N SER A 47 -39.11 8.42 -9.22
CA SER A 47 -39.60 8.10 -7.85
C SER A 47 -39.86 9.29 -6.91
N GLU A 48 -39.70 10.54 -7.38
CA GLU A 48 -39.93 11.73 -6.53
C GLU A 48 -41.31 12.39 -6.74
N ALA A 49 -42.14 11.88 -7.63
CA ALA A 49 -43.49 12.39 -7.86
C ALA A 49 -44.52 11.73 -6.92
N GLU A 50 -44.43 11.98 -5.61
CA GLU A 50 -45.57 11.90 -4.67
C GLU A 50 -45.12 12.20 -3.22
N ARG A 51 -45.08 13.49 -2.83
CA ARG A 51 -45.34 13.89 -1.44
C ARG A 51 -45.77 15.36 -1.36
N PRO A 52 -46.75 15.73 -0.51
CA PRO A 52 -47.38 17.05 -0.56
C PRO A 52 -46.51 18.13 0.07
N THR A 53 -46.67 19.34 -0.46
CA THR A 53 -46.01 20.59 -0.12
C THR A 53 -46.35 21.06 1.29
N ASP A 54 -45.33 21.38 2.10
CA ASP A 54 -45.49 22.39 3.14
C ASP A 54 -44.21 23.21 3.33
N SER A 55 -44.44 24.50 3.51
CA SER A 55 -43.53 25.61 3.27
C SER A 55 -42.47 25.83 4.36
N ALA A 56 -41.20 25.98 3.97
CA ALA A 56 -40.27 27.01 4.44
C ALA A 56 -38.89 26.86 3.77
N SER A 57 -38.49 27.80 2.92
CA SER A 57 -37.13 27.86 2.35
C SER A 57 -36.13 28.49 3.35
N PRO A 58 -34.97 27.88 3.62
CA PRO A 58 -33.81 28.60 4.16
C PRO A 58 -32.98 29.23 3.02
N PRO A 59 -32.15 30.25 3.32
CA PRO A 59 -31.58 31.13 2.32
C PRO A 59 -30.49 30.43 1.49
N LYS A 60 -30.45 30.76 0.19
CA LYS A 60 -29.36 30.41 -0.73
C LYS A 60 -28.04 30.93 -0.18
N GLN A 61 -27.20 30.06 0.38
CA GLN A 61 -25.78 30.33 0.51
C GLN A 61 -25.11 29.98 -0.83
N SER A 62 -24.64 31.01 -1.51
CA SER A 62 -23.69 30.90 -2.62
C SER A 62 -22.44 30.19 -2.12
N ALA A 63 -22.25 28.93 -2.54
CA ALA A 63 -20.98 28.23 -2.37
C ALA A 63 -19.98 28.87 -3.34
N ALA A 64 -18.99 29.57 -2.78
CA ALA A 64 -17.81 30.00 -3.51
C ALA A 64 -17.09 28.74 -4.05
N LYS A 65 -16.84 28.72 -5.35
CA LYS A 65 -16.10 27.68 -6.06
C LYS A 65 -14.66 27.73 -5.55
N ALA A 66 -14.24 26.71 -4.80
CA ALA A 66 -12.86 26.58 -4.36
C ALA A 66 -12.02 26.09 -5.56
N ASP A 67 -11.23 26.99 -6.14
CA ASP A 67 -10.28 26.72 -7.23
C ASP A 67 -9.04 25.98 -6.68
N GLY A 68 -9.21 24.71 -6.27
CA GLY A 68 -8.12 23.79 -5.98
C GLY A 68 -7.74 22.96 -7.21
N PRO A 69 -6.49 22.46 -7.33
CA PRO A 69 -6.10 21.58 -8.43
C PRO A 69 -6.98 20.32 -8.44
N SER A 70 -7.49 19.93 -9.61
CA SER A 70 -8.29 18.71 -9.73
C SER A 70 -7.47 17.49 -9.32
N LEU A 71 -8.12 16.46 -8.78
CA LEU A 71 -7.45 15.23 -8.35
C LEU A 71 -6.67 14.55 -9.49
N SER A 72 -7.16 14.66 -10.73
CA SER A 72 -6.44 14.25 -11.93
C SER A 72 -5.14 15.04 -12.16
N THR A 73 -5.13 16.32 -11.83
CA THR A 73 -3.96 17.21 -11.91
C THR A 73 -2.94 16.83 -10.85
N ALA A 74 -3.38 16.49 -9.63
CA ALA A 74 -2.46 16.07 -8.58
C ALA A 74 -1.88 14.67 -8.80
N ILE A 75 -2.69 13.70 -9.23
CA ILE A 75 -2.19 12.38 -9.65
C ILE A 75 -1.22 12.56 -10.82
N GLY A 76 -1.54 13.43 -11.79
CA GLY A 76 -0.63 13.80 -12.88
C GLY A 76 0.66 14.47 -12.42
N THR A 77 0.60 15.33 -11.40
CA THR A 77 1.79 16.00 -10.80
C THR A 77 2.67 14.99 -10.08
N ILE A 78 2.08 14.06 -9.33
CA ILE A 78 2.80 12.95 -8.70
C ILE A 78 3.48 12.08 -9.74
N GLN A 79 2.76 11.72 -10.80
CA GLN A 79 3.29 10.90 -11.88
C GLN A 79 4.40 11.62 -12.66
N ALA A 80 4.31 12.95 -12.82
CA ALA A 80 5.34 13.78 -13.45
C ALA A 80 6.59 13.93 -12.57
N GLU A 81 6.45 14.17 -11.26
CA GLU A 81 7.57 14.24 -10.31
C GLU A 81 8.35 12.91 -10.24
N VAL A 82 7.67 11.78 -10.44
CA VAL A 82 8.28 10.44 -10.49
C VAL A 82 8.96 10.17 -11.83
N ARG A 83 8.42 10.71 -12.94
CA ARG A 83 9.01 10.63 -14.28
C ARG A 83 10.32 11.42 -14.40
N ASP A 84 10.44 12.54 -13.69
CA ASP A 84 11.61 13.44 -13.76
C ASP A 84 12.74 13.13 -12.76
N GLY A 85 12.64 12.05 -11.96
CA GLY A 85 13.82 11.49 -11.29
C GLY A 85 13.69 11.13 -9.81
N VAL A 86 12.77 10.22 -9.46
CA VAL A 86 12.93 9.40 -8.24
C VAL A 86 13.61 8.08 -8.63
N GLN A 87 14.78 8.19 -9.23
CA GLN A 87 15.79 7.13 -9.20
C GLN A 87 16.78 7.53 -8.11
N ASP A 88 16.88 6.72 -7.05
CA ASP A 88 17.94 6.75 -6.03
C ASP A 88 18.06 7.94 -5.05
N THR A 89 16.96 8.63 -4.69
CA THR A 89 16.99 9.49 -3.49
C THR A 89 16.72 8.69 -2.21
N PRO A 90 17.39 8.99 -1.07
CA PRO A 90 17.26 8.24 0.17
C PRO A 90 15.79 8.12 0.62
N HIS A 91 15.47 7.06 1.36
CA HIS A 91 14.16 6.59 1.86
C HIS A 91 13.28 7.58 2.66
N THR A 92 13.53 8.89 2.52
CA THR A 92 12.91 10.03 3.19
C THR A 92 12.64 11.20 2.24
N ALA A 93 12.57 10.99 0.92
CA ALA A 93 12.07 12.03 0.02
C ALA A 93 10.60 12.30 0.39
N ALA A 94 10.40 13.35 1.20
CA ALA A 94 9.08 13.84 1.55
C ALA A 94 8.37 14.16 0.23
N LEU A 95 7.14 13.67 0.09
CA LEU A 95 6.28 14.13 -0.99
C LEU A 95 6.21 15.65 -0.91
N ASN A 96 6.21 16.31 -2.06
CA ASN A 96 6.08 17.76 -2.09
C ASN A 96 4.78 18.13 -1.31
N PRO A 97 4.79 19.16 -0.44
CA PRO A 97 3.65 19.49 0.42
C PRO A 97 2.33 19.69 -0.33
N LEU A 98 2.35 20.20 -1.58
CA LEU A 98 1.17 20.30 -2.45
C LEU A 98 0.58 18.92 -2.80
N THR A 99 1.45 17.94 -2.87
CA THR A 99 1.18 16.55 -3.22
C THR A 99 0.59 15.79 -2.03
N GLU A 100 1.13 16.00 -0.83
CA GLU A 100 0.55 15.46 0.41
C GLU A 100 -0.83 16.04 0.68
N GLU A 101 -0.99 17.36 0.51
CA GLU A 101 -2.28 18.01 0.72
C GLU A 101 -3.33 17.48 -0.26
N THR A 102 -2.98 17.29 -1.53
CA THR A 102 -3.96 16.78 -2.48
C THR A 102 -4.31 15.31 -2.23
N LEU A 103 -3.32 14.47 -1.86
CA LEU A 103 -3.59 13.09 -1.44
C LEU A 103 -4.53 13.04 -0.23
N ARG A 104 -4.33 13.90 0.76
CA ARG A 104 -5.21 13.98 1.94
C ARG A 104 -6.65 14.32 1.58
N HIS A 105 -6.87 15.19 0.60
CA HIS A 105 -8.21 15.54 0.12
C HIS A 105 -8.85 14.44 -0.75
N ALA A 106 -8.02 13.65 -1.45
CA ALA A 106 -8.45 12.56 -2.31
C ALA A 106 -8.90 11.32 -1.52
N ILE A 107 -8.28 11.08 -0.37
CA ILE A 107 -8.53 9.89 0.44
C ILE A 107 -9.89 10.02 1.11
N PRO A 108 -10.80 9.05 0.92
CA PRO A 108 -12.13 9.11 1.52
C PRO A 108 -12.01 9.08 3.05
N TYR A 109 -12.70 10.01 3.71
CA TYR A 109 -12.82 10.01 5.16
C TYR A 109 -13.89 9.03 5.60
N ILE A 110 -13.52 8.06 6.44
CA ILE A 110 -14.48 7.12 7.02
C ILE A 110 -14.75 7.50 8.48
N PRO A 111 -15.98 7.91 8.82
CA PRO A 111 -16.31 8.27 10.18
C PRO A 111 -16.07 7.08 11.10
N THR A 112 -15.39 7.34 12.21
CA THR A 112 -15.02 6.32 13.18
C THR A 112 -15.50 6.78 14.55
N SER A 113 -16.22 5.90 15.25
CA SER A 113 -16.62 6.17 16.64
C SER A 113 -15.38 6.40 17.50
N VAL A 114 -15.39 7.47 18.29
CA VAL A 114 -14.31 7.79 19.23
C VAL A 114 -14.05 6.63 20.18
N ILE A 115 -15.12 6.00 20.68
CA ILE A 115 -15.03 4.83 21.57
C ILE A 115 -14.32 3.68 20.86
N TYR A 116 -14.71 3.37 19.62
CA TYR A 116 -14.05 2.32 18.83
C TYR A 116 -12.57 2.64 18.61
N ALA A 117 -12.23 3.87 18.21
CA ALA A 117 -10.85 4.27 17.97
C ALA A 117 -9.99 4.17 19.24
N CYS A 118 -10.52 4.60 20.39
CA CYS A 118 -9.85 4.47 21.68
C CYS A 118 -9.64 3.00 22.07
N VAL A 119 -10.68 2.17 21.99
CA VAL A 119 -10.59 0.73 22.34
C VAL A 119 -9.62 0.03 21.41
N LYS A 120 -9.71 0.26 20.09
CA LYS A 120 -8.79 -0.31 19.12
C LYS A 120 -7.35 0.09 19.41
N ARG A 121 -7.11 1.36 19.75
CA ARG A 121 -5.76 1.82 20.10
C ARG A 121 -5.22 1.15 21.37
N VAL A 122 -6.06 0.93 22.38
CA VAL A 122 -5.66 0.21 23.60
C VAL A 122 -5.31 -1.25 23.27
N VAL A 123 -6.12 -1.93 22.46
CA VAL A 123 -5.83 -3.29 21.99
C VAL A 123 -4.51 -3.34 21.22
N ASP A 124 -4.27 -2.37 20.33
CA ASP A 124 -3.03 -2.28 19.56
C ASP A 124 -1.80 -2.15 20.45
N ILE A 125 -1.85 -1.24 21.44
CA ILE A 125 -0.74 -1.03 22.37
C ILE A 125 -0.49 -2.27 23.23
N VAL A 126 -1.53 -2.81 23.86
CA VAL A 126 -1.41 -3.98 24.75
C VAL A 126 -0.92 -5.19 23.96
N GLY A 127 -1.51 -5.46 22.80
CA GLY A 127 -1.11 -6.58 21.96
C GLY A 127 0.32 -6.44 21.42
N ALA A 128 0.74 -5.24 21.03
CA ALA A 128 2.12 -5.00 20.58
C ALA A 128 3.13 -5.11 21.73
N MET A 129 2.81 -4.62 22.94
CA MET A 129 3.66 -4.80 24.11
C MET A 129 3.81 -6.28 24.49
N CYS A 130 2.70 -7.03 24.50
CA CYS A 130 2.72 -8.47 24.73
C CYS A 130 3.54 -9.20 23.66
N GLY A 131 3.34 -8.85 22.38
CA GLY A 131 4.10 -9.41 21.26
C GLY A 131 5.61 -9.17 21.40
N LEU A 132 6.02 -7.93 21.67
CA LEU A 132 7.43 -7.60 21.90
C LEU A 132 8.02 -8.33 23.09
N LEU A 133 7.30 -8.41 24.21
CA LEU A 133 7.79 -9.08 25.42
C LEU A 133 7.95 -10.59 25.19
N ILE A 134 6.89 -11.26 24.73
CA ILE A 134 6.83 -12.72 24.56
C ILE A 134 7.77 -13.18 23.43
N LEU A 135 7.83 -12.43 22.34
CA LEU A 135 8.64 -12.79 21.17
C LEU A 135 10.06 -12.22 21.21
N SER A 136 10.43 -11.44 22.25
CA SER A 136 11.79 -10.91 22.40
C SER A 136 12.90 -11.96 22.32
N PRO A 137 12.77 -13.20 22.87
CA PRO A 137 13.82 -14.20 22.73
C PRO A 137 13.96 -14.67 21.27
N VAL A 138 12.85 -14.82 20.55
CA VAL A 138 12.83 -15.19 19.13
C VAL A 138 13.45 -14.09 18.28
N MET A 139 13.12 -12.83 18.56
CA MET A 139 13.71 -11.67 17.91
C MET A 139 15.23 -11.59 18.13
N ALA A 140 15.71 -11.90 19.34
CA ALA A 140 17.14 -11.95 19.63
C ALA A 140 17.85 -13.06 18.85
N ILE A 141 17.24 -14.24 18.72
CA ILE A 141 17.76 -15.35 17.90
C ILE A 141 17.82 -14.94 16.42
N CYS A 142 16.78 -14.31 15.89
CA CYS A 142 16.75 -13.82 14.51
C CYS A 142 17.87 -12.79 14.27
N ALA A 143 18.02 -11.83 15.18
CA ALA A 143 19.09 -10.83 15.11
C ALA A 143 20.49 -11.48 15.11
N LEU A 144 20.71 -12.49 15.96
CA LEU A 144 21.96 -13.24 16.01
C LEU A 144 22.21 -14.00 14.71
N TRP A 145 21.22 -14.71 14.17
CA TRP A 145 21.36 -15.42 12.89
C TRP A 145 21.74 -14.50 11.75
N ILE A 146 21.12 -13.32 11.67
CA ILE A 146 21.44 -12.30 10.65
C ILE A 146 22.89 -11.82 10.81
N LYS A 147 23.34 -11.61 12.05
CA LYS A 147 24.72 -11.20 12.34
C LYS A 147 25.75 -12.29 12.04
N LEU A 148 25.44 -13.55 12.34
CA LEU A 148 26.31 -14.68 12.06
C LEU A 148 26.39 -15.03 10.56
N HIS A 149 25.35 -14.70 9.78
CA HIS A 149 25.32 -14.98 8.35
C HIS A 149 26.33 -14.14 7.55
N ASP A 150 26.34 -12.82 7.73
CA ASP A 150 27.19 -11.92 6.93
C ASP A 150 27.69 -10.67 7.69
N GLY A 151 27.42 -10.55 8.99
CA GLY A 151 27.87 -9.43 9.82
C GLY A 151 27.16 -8.08 9.58
N GLY A 152 26.31 -7.98 8.56
CA GLY A 152 25.66 -6.73 8.17
C GLY A 152 24.53 -6.26 9.13
N PRO A 153 23.74 -5.25 8.73
CA PRO A 153 22.71 -4.67 9.58
C PRO A 153 21.59 -5.65 9.91
N ILE A 154 21.08 -5.59 11.15
CA ILE A 154 19.99 -6.47 11.61
C ILE A 154 18.65 -6.04 11.01
N TYR A 155 18.41 -4.73 10.99
CA TYR A 155 17.14 -4.16 10.55
C TYR A 155 17.23 -3.65 9.12
N PHE A 156 16.15 -3.85 8.39
CA PHE A 156 15.85 -3.22 7.11
C PHE A 156 14.71 -2.22 7.33
N ARG A 157 14.80 -1.05 6.69
CA ARG A 157 13.80 0.01 6.75
C ARG A 157 13.27 0.30 5.36
N GLN A 158 11.97 0.55 5.25
CA GLN A 158 11.37 0.91 3.98
C GLN A 158 10.22 1.89 4.16
N SER A 159 10.18 2.93 3.34
CA SER A 159 9.09 3.91 3.37
C SER A 159 7.78 3.25 2.92
N ARG A 160 6.71 3.61 3.62
CA ARG A 160 5.33 3.17 3.38
C ARG A 160 4.38 4.34 3.51
N VAL A 161 3.25 4.22 2.83
CA VAL A 161 2.14 5.16 2.93
C VAL A 161 1.15 4.61 3.95
N GLY A 162 0.87 5.41 4.98
CA GLY A 162 -0.05 5.10 6.06
C GLY A 162 -1.39 5.79 5.91
N GLU A 163 -2.08 5.91 7.05
CA GLU A 163 -3.38 6.58 7.13
C GLU A 163 -3.26 8.03 6.61
N ARG A 164 -4.23 8.45 5.79
CA ARG A 164 -4.30 9.79 5.17
C ARG A 164 -3.05 10.16 4.36
N GLY A 165 -2.37 9.16 3.80
CA GLY A 165 -1.20 9.39 2.94
C GLY A 165 0.09 9.65 3.70
N GLU A 166 0.12 9.53 5.03
CA GLU A 166 1.30 9.86 5.82
C GLU A 166 2.43 8.86 5.60
N LEU A 167 3.62 9.36 5.27
CA LEU A 167 4.79 8.53 5.09
C LEU A 167 5.36 8.09 6.44
N PHE A 168 5.68 6.80 6.54
CA PHE A 168 6.41 6.25 7.69
C PHE A 168 7.38 5.15 7.26
N GLU A 169 8.37 4.88 8.09
CA GLU A 169 9.31 3.79 7.87
C GLU A 169 8.85 2.53 8.57
N ILE A 170 8.60 1.46 7.80
CA ILE A 170 8.41 0.14 8.36
C ILE A 170 9.75 -0.45 8.78
N VAL A 171 9.80 -1.10 9.94
CA VAL A 171 11.01 -1.78 10.42
C VAL A 171 10.82 -3.28 10.29
N LYS A 172 11.75 -3.96 9.62
CA LYS A 172 11.78 -5.43 9.47
C LYS A 172 13.15 -5.97 9.82
N PHE A 173 13.25 -7.27 10.08
CA PHE A 173 14.55 -7.92 10.02
C PHE A 173 15.02 -8.03 8.57
N ARG A 174 16.31 -7.84 8.35
CA ARG A 174 16.91 -8.02 7.04
C ARG A 174 16.88 -9.50 6.65
N SER A 175 16.09 -9.83 5.64
CA SER A 175 16.02 -11.18 5.05
C SER A 175 16.78 -11.30 3.71
N MET A 176 17.26 -10.20 3.14
CA MET A 176 17.96 -10.17 1.86
C MET A 176 19.41 -9.69 2.02
N VAL A 177 20.25 -9.92 1.01
CA VAL A 177 21.62 -9.39 0.93
C VAL A 177 21.62 -7.85 0.98
N VAL A 178 22.71 -7.23 1.45
CA VAL A 178 22.79 -5.78 1.68
C VAL A 178 22.52 -4.95 0.41
N ASN A 179 22.92 -5.48 -0.75
CA ASN A 179 22.78 -4.85 -2.06
C ASN A 179 21.55 -5.36 -2.85
N ALA A 180 20.51 -5.85 -2.15
CA ALA A 180 19.33 -6.42 -2.81
C ALA A 180 18.55 -5.40 -3.65
N ASP A 181 18.53 -4.12 -3.27
CA ASP A 181 17.83 -3.08 -4.02
C ASP A 181 18.53 -2.78 -5.35
N SER A 182 19.87 -2.68 -5.37
CA SER A 182 20.62 -2.54 -6.63
C SER A 182 20.48 -3.76 -7.54
N LEU A 183 20.38 -4.96 -6.97
CA LEU A 183 20.12 -6.19 -7.73
C LEU A 183 18.69 -6.25 -8.28
N LYS A 184 17.73 -5.54 -7.66
CA LYS A 184 16.34 -5.52 -8.12
C LYS A 184 16.21 -4.91 -9.52
N ALA A 185 16.90 -3.79 -9.75
CA ALA A 185 16.85 -3.08 -11.03
C ALA A 185 17.30 -3.99 -12.17
N ALA A 186 18.37 -4.77 -11.95
CA ALA A 186 18.88 -5.75 -12.90
C ALA A 186 18.01 -7.01 -13.06
N MET A 187 16.96 -7.18 -12.25
CA MET A 187 16.11 -8.37 -12.22
C MET A 187 14.63 -8.05 -12.49
N MET A 188 14.31 -6.85 -12.97
CA MET A 188 12.92 -6.47 -13.30
C MET A 188 12.31 -7.37 -14.38
N GLU A 189 13.11 -7.86 -15.33
CA GLU A 189 12.69 -8.80 -16.37
C GLU A 189 12.32 -10.19 -15.84
N LEU A 190 12.72 -10.52 -14.61
CA LEU A 190 12.39 -11.79 -13.95
C LEU A 190 11.10 -11.70 -13.11
N ASN A 191 10.39 -10.56 -13.15
CA ASN A 191 9.14 -10.41 -12.39
C ASN A 191 8.08 -11.41 -12.89
N GLU A 192 7.64 -12.28 -11.99
CA GLU A 192 6.63 -13.31 -12.31
C GLU A 192 5.20 -12.82 -12.07
N HIS A 193 5.03 -11.65 -11.45
CA HIS A 193 3.71 -11.02 -11.38
C HIS A 193 3.41 -10.28 -12.69
N ALA A 194 2.22 -10.52 -13.25
CA ALA A 194 1.73 -9.80 -14.43
C ALA A 194 1.40 -8.31 -14.14
N ASP A 195 1.35 -7.92 -12.87
CA ASP A 195 1.06 -6.55 -12.43
C ASP A 195 2.34 -5.86 -11.92
N ASP A 196 2.77 -4.83 -12.64
CA ASP A 196 3.98 -4.03 -12.38
C ASP A 196 3.99 -3.31 -11.02
N ARG A 197 2.83 -3.16 -10.37
CA ARG A 197 2.74 -2.64 -8.99
C ARG A 197 3.48 -3.55 -8.01
N THR A 198 3.48 -4.84 -8.28
CA THR A 198 4.06 -5.88 -7.43
C THR A 198 5.31 -6.50 -8.07
N PHE A 199 6.27 -6.91 -7.24
CA PHE A 199 7.48 -7.57 -7.72
C PHE A 199 7.68 -8.88 -6.97
N LYS A 200 7.75 -10.00 -7.68
CA LYS A 200 7.96 -11.34 -7.12
C LYS A 200 8.79 -12.19 -8.06
N ILE A 201 9.79 -12.89 -7.51
CA ILE A 201 10.58 -13.90 -8.20
C ILE A 201 10.49 -15.18 -7.35
N PHE A 202 10.18 -16.33 -7.97
CA PHE A 202 10.26 -17.60 -7.27
C PHE A 202 11.72 -17.97 -6.98
N ASN A 203 12.04 -18.31 -5.72
CA ASN A 203 13.42 -18.49 -5.25
C ASN A 203 14.32 -17.28 -5.52
N ASP A 204 13.86 -16.09 -5.11
CA ASP A 204 14.61 -14.85 -5.24
C ASP A 204 16.07 -15.01 -4.74
N PRO A 205 17.07 -14.87 -5.63
CA PRO A 205 18.48 -15.10 -5.29
C PRO A 205 19.03 -14.08 -4.29
N ARG A 206 18.32 -12.97 -4.07
CA ARG A 206 18.69 -11.93 -3.11
C ARG A 206 18.31 -12.32 -1.68
N VAL A 207 17.43 -13.29 -1.49
CA VAL A 207 17.00 -13.76 -0.17
C VAL A 207 18.06 -14.70 0.40
N THR A 208 18.56 -14.36 1.58
CA THR A 208 19.56 -15.19 2.28
C THR A 208 18.93 -16.51 2.76
N PRO A 209 19.71 -17.59 2.97
CA PRO A 209 19.18 -18.83 3.53
C PRO A 209 18.45 -18.64 4.87
N VAL A 210 19.00 -17.79 5.75
CA VAL A 210 18.35 -17.39 7.02
C VAL A 210 17.06 -16.61 6.72
N GLY A 211 17.13 -15.65 5.80
CA GLY A 211 15.99 -14.86 5.35
C GLY A 211 14.83 -15.69 4.81
N ARG A 212 15.12 -16.79 4.12
CA ARG A 212 14.09 -17.72 3.60
C ARG A 212 13.28 -18.35 4.73
N VAL A 213 13.95 -18.75 5.82
CA VAL A 213 13.27 -19.28 7.01
C VAL A 213 12.46 -18.18 7.69
N MET A 214 13.04 -16.99 7.86
CA MET A 214 12.34 -15.86 8.50
C MET A 214 11.09 -15.45 7.72
N ARG A 215 11.16 -15.33 6.39
CA ARG A 215 10.00 -14.97 5.54
C ARG A 215 8.92 -16.05 5.56
N ARG A 216 9.31 -17.33 5.54
CA ARG A 216 8.36 -18.46 5.62
C ARG A 216 7.51 -18.42 6.89
N LEU A 217 8.16 -18.14 8.01
CA LEU A 217 7.54 -18.05 9.34
C LEU A 217 7.15 -16.62 9.72
N SER A 218 7.21 -15.67 8.77
CA SER A 218 6.94 -14.23 8.98
C SER A 218 7.67 -13.61 10.18
N LEU A 219 8.81 -14.18 10.57
CA LEU A 219 9.63 -13.70 11.67
C LEU A 219 10.29 -12.37 11.33
N ASP A 220 10.49 -12.09 10.04
CA ASP A 220 11.08 -10.84 9.57
C ASP A 220 10.18 -9.61 9.82
N GLU A 221 8.90 -9.82 10.09
CA GLU A 221 7.93 -8.76 10.35
C GLU A 221 7.77 -8.42 11.82
N LEU A 222 8.33 -9.22 12.74
CA LEU A 222 8.21 -8.98 14.19
C LEU A 222 8.65 -7.58 14.65
N PRO A 223 9.70 -6.94 14.10
CA PRO A 223 10.06 -5.58 14.50
C PRO A 223 8.95 -4.54 14.27
N GLN A 224 7.97 -4.81 13.41
CA GLN A 224 6.85 -3.91 13.13
C GLN A 224 5.90 -3.71 14.33
N PHE A 225 5.95 -4.57 15.37
CA PHE A 225 5.27 -4.27 16.63
C PHE A 225 5.71 -2.90 17.20
N TRP A 226 6.94 -2.46 16.92
CA TRP A 226 7.39 -1.11 17.25
C TRP A 226 6.61 -0.03 16.50
N ASN A 227 6.35 -0.21 15.20
CA ASN A 227 5.53 0.71 14.40
C ASN A 227 4.09 0.80 14.94
N VAL A 228 3.55 -0.31 15.44
CA VAL A 228 2.25 -0.33 16.14
C VAL A 228 2.32 0.51 17.41
N LEU A 229 3.34 0.36 18.25
CA LEU A 229 3.50 1.19 19.45
C LEU A 229 3.64 2.68 19.14
N MET A 230 4.40 3.03 18.09
CA MET A 230 4.55 4.42 17.63
C MET A 230 3.25 5.01 17.04
N GLY A 231 2.23 4.18 16.82
CA GLY A 231 0.94 4.61 16.30
C GLY A 231 0.91 4.83 14.79
N GLN A 232 1.96 4.43 14.07
CA GLN A 232 2.06 4.45 12.61
C GLN A 232 1.27 3.29 11.98
N MET A 233 1.18 2.17 12.70
CA MET A 233 0.44 0.97 12.31
C MET A 233 -0.56 0.57 13.40
N SER A 234 -1.45 -0.35 13.02
CA SER A 234 -2.37 -1.08 13.89
C SER A 234 -2.01 -2.58 13.87
N LEU A 235 -2.45 -3.37 14.85
CA LEU A 235 -2.27 -4.83 14.79
C LEU A 235 -3.00 -5.43 13.59
N VAL A 236 -4.21 -4.92 13.32
CA VAL A 236 -5.05 -5.36 12.20
C VAL A 236 -5.45 -4.16 11.35
N GLY A 237 -5.29 -4.28 10.04
CA GLY A 237 -5.51 -3.20 9.08
C GLY A 237 -5.11 -3.61 7.65
N PRO A 238 -5.39 -2.78 6.64
CA PRO A 238 -4.89 -2.99 5.28
C PRO A 238 -3.36 -3.10 5.24
N ARG A 239 -2.80 -3.76 4.24
CA ARG A 239 -1.34 -3.84 4.13
C ARG A 239 -0.71 -2.43 3.96
N PRO A 240 0.40 -2.12 4.64
CA PRO A 240 1.18 -0.92 4.36
C PRO A 240 1.58 -0.84 2.88
N ALA A 241 1.06 0.16 2.17
CA ALA A 241 1.25 0.35 0.75
C ALA A 241 2.64 0.93 0.45
N LEU A 242 3.27 0.47 -0.63
CA LEU A 242 4.46 1.13 -1.17
C LEU A 242 4.05 2.45 -1.84
N LEU A 243 4.92 3.46 -1.77
CA LEU A 243 4.66 4.73 -2.44
C LEU A 243 4.35 4.52 -3.93
N LYS A 244 5.19 3.74 -4.64
CA LYS A 244 4.99 3.39 -6.05
C LYS A 244 3.66 2.68 -6.36
N GLU A 245 3.10 1.95 -5.39
CA GLU A 245 1.79 1.31 -5.57
C GLU A 245 0.70 2.38 -5.52
N VAL A 246 0.77 3.30 -4.53
CA VAL A 246 -0.19 4.39 -4.36
C VAL A 246 -0.25 5.31 -5.59
N LEU A 247 0.86 5.50 -6.31
CA LEU A 247 0.88 6.31 -7.54
C LEU A 247 0.05 5.71 -8.69
N LEU A 248 -0.27 4.42 -8.58
CA LEU A 248 -1.01 3.64 -9.54
C LEU A 248 -2.40 3.24 -9.01
N TYR A 249 -2.83 3.83 -7.90
CA TYR A 249 -4.16 3.60 -7.34
C TYR A 249 -5.21 4.34 -8.15
N ASP A 250 -6.35 3.68 -8.36
CA ASP A 250 -7.56 4.36 -8.76
C ASP A 250 -8.25 5.02 -7.55
N HIS A 251 -9.34 5.75 -7.79
CA HIS A 251 -10.08 6.41 -6.71
C HIS A 251 -10.61 5.42 -5.65
N GLY A 252 -10.95 4.19 -6.04
CA GLY A 252 -11.44 3.17 -5.11
C GLY A 252 -10.32 2.61 -4.24
N ASP A 253 -9.13 2.44 -4.80
CA ASP A 253 -7.95 1.93 -4.11
C ASP A 253 -7.46 2.88 -3.00
N LEU A 254 -7.68 4.19 -3.15
CA LEU A 254 -7.38 5.19 -2.12
C LEU A 254 -8.12 4.95 -0.80
N LEU A 255 -9.24 4.20 -0.83
CA LEU A 255 -9.95 3.78 0.38
C LEU A 255 -9.02 3.05 1.37
N ARG A 256 -8.01 2.33 0.88
CA ARG A 256 -7.04 1.60 1.70
C ARG A 256 -6.22 2.50 2.62
N LEU A 257 -6.07 3.76 2.25
CA LEU A 257 -5.34 4.78 3.02
C LEU A 257 -6.24 5.53 4.02
N SER A 258 -7.53 5.20 4.10
CA SER A 258 -8.47 5.86 5.02
C SER A 258 -8.34 5.43 6.48
N VAL A 259 -7.60 4.34 6.73
CA VAL A 259 -7.34 3.77 8.06
C VAL A 259 -5.87 3.43 8.24
N LYS A 260 -5.44 3.22 9.48
CA LYS A 260 -4.09 2.75 9.76
C LYS A 260 -3.82 1.38 9.12
N PRO A 261 -2.65 1.23 8.47
CA PRO A 261 -2.26 -0.06 7.95
C PRO A 261 -1.96 -1.05 9.09
N GLY A 262 -2.16 -2.33 8.81
CA GLY A 262 -2.08 -3.44 9.76
C GLY A 262 -0.77 -4.23 9.70
N LEU A 263 -0.42 -4.84 10.84
CA LEU A 263 0.55 -5.93 10.88
C LEU A 263 -0.01 -7.20 10.22
N THR A 264 -1.30 -7.48 10.48
CA THR A 264 -2.08 -8.53 9.81
C THR A 264 -3.30 -7.95 9.08
N CYS A 265 -3.74 -8.61 8.02
CA CYS A 265 -4.91 -8.26 7.21
C CYS A 265 -5.67 -9.51 6.75
N ILE A 266 -6.85 -9.33 6.14
CA ILE A 266 -7.69 -10.45 5.68
C ILE A 266 -6.94 -11.34 4.69
N TRP A 267 -6.32 -10.75 3.66
CA TRP A 267 -5.67 -11.55 2.63
C TRP A 267 -4.38 -12.24 3.12
N GLN A 268 -3.72 -11.70 4.16
CA GLN A 268 -2.59 -12.37 4.83
C GLN A 268 -3.00 -13.69 5.50
N VAL A 269 -4.27 -13.85 5.90
CA VAL A 269 -4.80 -15.09 6.48
C VAL A 269 -5.57 -15.95 5.47
N SER A 270 -6.08 -15.36 4.38
CA SER A 270 -6.93 -16.06 3.40
C SER A 270 -6.20 -16.63 2.17
N GLY A 271 -5.01 -16.15 1.81
CA GLY A 271 -4.31 -16.64 0.61
C GLY A 271 -2.88 -16.14 0.38
N ARG A 272 -2.44 -15.09 1.10
CA ARG A 272 -1.10 -14.51 1.04
C ARG A 272 -0.67 -14.17 -0.39
N SER A 273 0.55 -14.55 -0.79
CA SER A 273 1.14 -14.19 -2.08
C SER A 273 0.56 -14.94 -3.29
N ARG A 274 -0.49 -15.75 -3.10
CA ARG A 274 -1.24 -16.41 -4.19
C ARG A 274 -2.32 -15.50 -4.79
N LEU A 275 -2.72 -14.47 -4.06
CA LEU A 275 -3.75 -13.53 -4.49
C LEU A 275 -3.12 -12.44 -5.36
N ASP A 276 -3.79 -12.11 -6.45
CA ASP A 276 -3.39 -10.97 -7.27
C ASP A 276 -3.63 -9.64 -6.51
N PHE A 277 -3.11 -8.54 -7.05
CA PHE A 277 -3.21 -7.25 -6.38
C PHE A 277 -4.66 -6.77 -6.22
N THR A 278 -5.51 -6.99 -7.23
CA THR A 278 -6.92 -6.58 -7.20
C THR A 278 -7.70 -7.33 -6.12
N GLN A 279 -7.44 -8.63 -5.96
CA GLN A 279 -7.99 -9.44 -4.88
C GLN A 279 -7.52 -8.96 -3.50
N GLN A 280 -6.24 -8.59 -3.37
CA GLN A 280 -5.71 -8.02 -2.12
C GLN A 280 -6.39 -6.70 -1.78
N VAL A 281 -6.58 -5.82 -2.77
CA VAL A 281 -7.31 -4.56 -2.61
C VAL A 281 -8.72 -4.83 -2.10
N GLU A 282 -9.43 -5.77 -2.69
CA GLU A 282 -10.84 -5.99 -2.33
C GLU A 282 -11.01 -6.57 -0.93
N LEU A 283 -10.10 -7.44 -0.51
CA LEU A 283 -10.04 -7.93 0.86
C LEU A 283 -9.64 -6.82 1.85
N ASP A 284 -8.79 -5.86 1.44
CA ASP A 284 -8.49 -4.68 2.26
C ASP A 284 -9.74 -3.76 2.39
N LYS A 285 -10.54 -3.60 1.33
CA LYS A 285 -11.81 -2.84 1.38
C LYS A 285 -12.85 -3.56 2.26
N GLU A 286 -12.97 -4.88 2.13
CA GLU A 286 -13.85 -5.70 2.98
C GLU A 286 -13.51 -5.52 4.46
N TYR A 287 -12.22 -5.49 4.81
CA TYR A 287 -11.80 -5.21 6.19
C TYR A 287 -12.29 -3.83 6.66
N ILE A 288 -12.10 -2.81 5.82
CA ILE A 288 -12.45 -1.42 6.15
C ILE A 288 -13.94 -1.27 6.43
N GLU A 289 -14.79 -1.94 5.65
CA GLU A 289 -16.25 -1.92 5.79
C GLU A 289 -16.74 -2.72 7.00
N SER A 290 -16.11 -3.87 7.26
CA SER A 290 -16.51 -4.79 8.33
C SER A 290 -15.75 -4.60 9.64
N ARG A 291 -14.94 -3.53 9.76
CA ARG A 291 -14.01 -3.35 10.88
C ARG A 291 -14.73 -3.31 12.22
N SER A 292 -14.30 -4.19 13.13
CA SER A 292 -14.75 -4.23 14.51
C SER A 292 -13.67 -4.86 15.38
N VAL A 293 -13.67 -4.54 16.68
CA VAL A 293 -12.70 -5.12 17.62
C VAL A 293 -12.80 -6.65 17.64
N TRP A 294 -14.01 -7.19 17.49
CA TRP A 294 -14.23 -8.63 17.40
C TRP A 294 -13.63 -9.24 16.13
N ASN A 295 -13.80 -8.59 14.97
CA ASN A 295 -13.17 -9.05 13.74
C ASN A 295 -11.64 -8.94 13.80
N ASP A 296 -11.09 -7.93 14.48
CA ASP A 296 -9.65 -7.84 14.73
C ASP A 296 -9.15 -9.05 15.54
N PHE A 297 -9.84 -9.43 16.61
CA PHE A 297 -9.48 -10.62 17.39
C PHE A 297 -9.53 -11.90 16.57
N LYS A 298 -10.54 -12.07 15.71
CA LYS A 298 -10.61 -13.21 14.78
C LYS A 298 -9.41 -13.25 13.85
N LEU A 299 -9.06 -12.11 13.23
CA LEU A 299 -7.95 -12.02 12.29
C LEU A 299 -6.61 -12.29 12.98
N ILE A 300 -6.41 -11.78 14.19
CA ILE A 300 -5.23 -12.12 15.01
C ILE A 300 -5.17 -13.63 15.27
N ALA A 301 -6.29 -14.24 15.67
CA ALA A 301 -6.33 -15.68 15.93
C ALA A 301 -6.03 -16.52 14.66
N LEU A 302 -6.55 -16.09 13.50
CA LEU A 302 -6.30 -16.73 12.20
C LEU A 302 -4.86 -16.51 11.69
N THR A 303 -4.15 -15.50 12.21
CA THR A 303 -2.77 -15.22 11.80
C THR A 303 -1.81 -16.32 12.27
N PHE A 304 -2.02 -16.88 13.46
CA PHE A 304 -1.15 -17.96 13.98
C PHE A 304 -1.07 -19.18 13.04
N PRO A 305 -2.17 -19.86 12.67
CA PRO A 305 -2.09 -21.01 11.76
C PRO A 305 -1.54 -20.62 10.38
N ALA A 306 -1.91 -19.44 9.85
CA ALA A 306 -1.39 -18.97 8.56
C ALA A 306 0.14 -18.80 8.54
N VAL A 307 0.72 -18.38 9.66
CA VAL A 307 2.18 -18.25 9.82
C VAL A 307 2.87 -19.62 9.97
N PHE A 308 2.30 -20.55 10.74
CA PHE A 308 2.90 -21.87 10.97
C PHE A 308 2.77 -22.82 9.77
N CYS A 309 1.70 -22.73 8.99
CA CYS A 309 1.51 -23.58 7.81
C CYS A 309 2.47 -23.22 6.65
N GLY A 310 3.08 -22.02 6.66
CA GLY A 310 4.02 -21.58 5.62
C GLY A 310 3.41 -21.45 4.22
N ASP A 311 2.10 -21.63 4.09
CA ASP A 311 1.39 -21.64 2.82
C ASP A 311 1.44 -20.25 2.17
N GLY A 312 1.98 -20.19 0.95
CA GLY A 312 2.08 -18.94 0.18
C GLY A 312 3.19 -17.97 0.64
N ALA A 313 4.18 -18.43 1.40
CA ALA A 313 5.39 -17.63 1.64
C ALA A 313 6.28 -17.60 0.38
N ALA A 314 6.76 -16.40 0.02
CA ALA A 314 7.68 -16.16 -1.09
C ALA A 314 9.14 -16.10 -0.62
#